data_AF-A0A453FSC4-F1
#
_entry.id   AF-A0A453FSC4-F1
#
_cell.length_a   1.000
_cell.length_b   1.000
_cell.length_c   1.000
_cell.angle_alpha   90.00
_cell.angle_beta   90.00
_cell.angle_gamma   90.00
#
_symmetry.space_group_name_H-M   'P 1'
#
loop_
_entity.id
_entity.type
_entity.pdbx_description
1 polymer ?
#
loop_
_entity_poly.entity_id
_entity_poly.type
_entity_poly.pdbx_seq_one_letter_code
_entity_poly.pdbx_strand_id
1 'polypeptide(L)'
;MGSADDGLDDTERVSYLSSYMESTLNAIRNGANVRGYLVWAFMDVFELLSGYQSRYGLYRVDFADGSRPRQARLSARWYSGFLKHNRTTALLETNARVTTTVSS
;
A
#
# COMPACT_ATOMS: atom_id res chain seq x y z
N MET A 1 -14.38 -18.84 16.55
CA MET A 1 -13.80 -19.58 15.41
C MET A 1 -13.14 -18.57 14.50
N GLY A 2 -11.82 -18.39 14.63
CA GLY A 2 -11.06 -17.48 13.77
C GLY A 2 -10.64 -18.23 12.51
N SER A 3 -11.17 -17.83 11.36
CA SER A 3 -10.64 -18.26 10.06
C SER A 3 -9.47 -17.35 9.69
N ALA A 4 -8.31 -17.96 9.50
CA ALA A 4 -7.03 -17.33 9.21
C ALA A 4 -6.95 -16.82 7.75
N ASP A 5 -7.81 -15.87 7.40
CA ASP A 5 -7.58 -14.93 6.31
C ASP A 5 -7.80 -13.51 6.87
N ASP A 6 -6.84 -13.07 7.68
CA ASP A 6 -7.02 -12.05 8.71
C ASP A 6 -7.09 -10.60 8.17
N GLY A 7 -7.37 -10.43 6.88
CA GLY A 7 -7.40 -9.14 6.18
C GLY A 7 -6.06 -8.40 6.23
N LEU A 8 -4.97 -9.10 6.56
CA LEU A 8 -3.60 -8.55 6.60
C LEU A 8 -2.89 -8.66 5.25
N ASP A 9 -3.24 -9.64 4.43
CA ASP A 9 -2.80 -9.74 3.04
C ASP A 9 -3.78 -8.98 2.13
N ASP A 10 -3.59 -7.67 2.04
CA ASP A 10 -4.39 -6.78 1.21
C ASP A 10 -3.67 -6.42 -0.09
N THR A 11 -3.23 -7.44 -0.83
CA THR A 11 -2.50 -7.27 -2.11
C THR A 11 -3.25 -6.39 -3.12
N GLU A 12 -4.58 -6.49 -3.21
CA GLU A 12 -5.39 -5.62 -4.06
C GLU A 12 -5.21 -4.13 -3.71
N ARG A 13 -5.03 -3.83 -2.42
CA ARG A 13 -4.80 -2.47 -1.96
C ARG A 13 -3.42 -1.97 -2.32
N VAL A 14 -2.40 -2.83 -2.30
CA VAL A 14 -1.07 -2.48 -2.82
C VAL A 14 -1.18 -2.04 -4.28
N SER A 15 -1.85 -2.84 -5.12
CA SER A 15 -2.09 -2.54 -6.54
C SER A 15 -2.89 -1.24 -6.74
N TYR A 16 -3.89 -1.00 -5.89
CA TYR A 16 -4.66 0.24 -5.90
C TYR A 16 -3.76 1.45 -5.58
N LEU A 17 -3.00 1.40 -4.48
CA LEU A 17 -2.13 2.50 -4.06
C LEU A 17 -1.05 2.80 -5.11
N SER A 18 -0.40 1.78 -5.66
CA SER A 18 0.61 1.97 -6.71
C SER A 18 0.04 2.64 -7.96
N SER A 19 -1.13 2.19 -8.42
CA SER A 19 -1.79 2.74 -9.62
C SER A 19 -2.23 4.20 -9.42
N TYR A 20 -2.73 4.54 -8.23
CA TYR A 20 -3.11 5.92 -7.91
C TYR A 20 -1.92 6.85 -7.78
N MET A 21 -0.80 6.38 -7.24
CA MET A 21 0.44 7.15 -7.20
C MET A 21 1.01 7.39 -8.59
N GLU A 22 0.98 6.39 -9.46
CA GLU A 22 1.38 6.55 -10.87
C GLU A 22 0.51 7.58 -11.58
N SER A 23 -0.81 7.51 -11.38
CA SER A 23 -1.75 8.49 -11.92
C SER A 23 -1.49 9.91 -11.38
N THR A 24 -1.17 10.03 -10.09
CA THR A 24 -0.81 11.31 -9.47
C THR A 24 0.48 11.87 -10.07
N LEU A 25 1.49 11.02 -10.29
CA LEU A 25 2.73 11.40 -10.95
C LEU A 25 2.49 11.87 -12.39
N ASN A 26 1.62 11.18 -13.13
CA ASN A 26 1.24 11.57 -14.48
C ASN A 26 0.52 12.93 -14.50
N ALA A 27 -0.37 13.19 -13.54
CA ALA A 27 -1.00 14.50 -13.39
C ALA A 27 0.03 15.62 -13.13
N ILE A 28 1.02 15.37 -12.26
CA ILE A 28 2.12 16.32 -12.00
C ILE A 28 2.91 16.59 -13.28
N ARG A 29 3.26 15.55 -14.04
CA ARG A 29 3.96 15.68 -15.32
C ARG A 29 3.16 16.48 -16.36
N ASN A 30 1.83 16.41 -16.29
CA ASN A 30 0.91 17.17 -17.14
C ASN A 30 0.59 18.58 -16.59
N GLY A 31 1.34 19.07 -15.60
CA GLY A 31 1.25 20.45 -15.11
C GLY A 31 0.36 20.65 -13.88
N ALA A 32 -0.20 19.59 -13.29
CA ALA A 32 -0.95 19.72 -12.04
C ALA A 32 -0.02 20.08 -10.86
N ASN A 33 -0.41 21.09 -10.07
CA ASN A 33 0.35 21.55 -8.91
C ASN A 33 0.05 20.72 -7.65
N VAL A 34 0.40 19.43 -7.64
CA VAL A 34 0.19 18.53 -6.49
C VAL A 34 1.35 18.67 -5.50
N ARG A 35 1.04 18.83 -4.20
CA ARG A 35 2.04 19.04 -3.13
C ARG A 35 2.10 17.91 -2.10
N GLY A 36 1.18 16.95 -2.16
CA GLY A 36 1.14 15.82 -1.24
C GLY A 36 0.10 14.79 -1.65
N TYR A 37 0.21 13.61 -1.04
CA TYR A 37 -0.71 12.49 -1.21
C TYR A 37 -0.99 11.89 0.17
N LEU A 38 -2.26 11.81 0.56
CA LEU A 38 -2.70 11.27 1.84
C LEU A 38 -3.51 9.99 1.60
N VAL A 39 -3.04 8.87 2.14
CA VAL A 39 -3.77 7.60 2.08
C VAL A 39 -4.94 7.65 3.05
N TRP A 40 -6.15 7.43 2.54
CA TRP A 40 -7.28 7.05 3.39
C TRP A 40 -7.28 5.53 3.60
N ALA A 41 -7.24 5.02 4.82
CA ALA A 41 -6.91 5.67 6.09
C ALA A 41 -5.63 5.08 6.69
N PHE A 42 -5.03 5.79 7.64
CA PHE A 42 -3.86 5.28 8.37
C PHE A 42 -4.17 3.97 9.11
N MET A 43 -5.32 3.88 9.77
CA MET A 43 -5.80 2.68 10.45
C MET A 43 -7.30 2.51 10.24
N ASP A 44 -7.84 1.33 10.56
CA ASP A 44 -9.27 1.12 10.50
C ASP A 44 -9.99 2.09 11.44
N VAL A 45 -11.07 2.67 10.95
CA VAL A 45 -11.91 3.64 11.67
C VAL A 45 -13.37 3.20 11.64
N PHE A 46 -14.23 3.99 12.28
CA PHE A 46 -15.67 3.91 12.05
C PHE A 46 -15.98 4.61 10.71
N GLU A 47 -16.55 3.86 9.77
CA GLU A 47 -16.94 4.36 8.47
C GLU A 47 -18.43 4.71 8.49
N LEU A 48 -18.76 5.98 8.28
CA LEU A 48 -20.09 6.57 8.52
C LEU A 48 -21.27 5.69 8.07
N LEU A 49 -21.20 5.15 6.86
CA LEU A 49 -22.30 4.40 6.24
C LEU A 49 -22.27 2.90 6.52
N SER A 50 -21.13 2.34 6.91
CA SER A 50 -20.93 0.88 7.09
C SER A 50 -20.45 0.50 8.48
N GLY A 51 -20.37 1.46 9.39
CA GLY A 51 -19.84 1.31 10.73
C GLY A 51 -18.45 0.68 10.73
N TYR A 52 -18.30 -0.45 11.41
CA TYR A 52 -17.04 -1.20 11.50
C TYR A 52 -16.95 -2.36 10.51
N GLN A 53 -17.86 -2.46 9.53
CA GLN A 53 -17.84 -3.55 8.56
C GLN A 53 -16.81 -3.30 7.46
N SER A 54 -16.71 -2.06 6.98
CA SER A 54 -15.69 -1.68 5.99
C SER A 54 -14.36 -1.33 6.66
N ARG A 55 -13.27 -1.83 6.10
CA ARG A 55 -11.91 -1.67 6.64
C ARG A 55 -10.99 -1.07 5.60
N TYR A 56 -10.64 0.21 5.78
CA TYR A 56 -9.76 0.95 4.90
C TYR A 56 -8.47 1.40 5.59
N GLY A 57 -8.05 0.83 6.70
CA GLY A 57 -6.77 1.17 7.33
C GLY A 57 -5.56 0.55 6.64
N LEU A 58 -4.41 1.22 6.61
CA LEU A 58 -3.12 0.53 6.44
C LEU A 58 -2.87 -0.41 7.64
N TYR A 59 -3.36 -0.03 8.82
CA TYR A 59 -3.36 -0.86 10.01
C TYR A 59 -4.76 -1.40 10.30
N ARG A 60 -4.85 -2.72 10.46
CA ARG A 60 -6.03 -3.36 11.01
C ARG A 60 -6.15 -3.03 12.49
N VAL A 61 -7.36 -2.76 12.95
CA VAL A 61 -7.66 -2.57 14.38
C VAL A 61 -8.61 -3.67 14.82
N ASP A 62 -8.28 -4.36 15.91
CA ASP A 62 -9.23 -5.27 16.55
C ASP A 62 -10.19 -4.46 17.43
N PHE A 63 -11.45 -4.36 16.99
CA PHE A 63 -12.52 -3.66 17.73
C PHE A 63 -13.26 -4.57 18.72
N ALA A 64 -12.98 -5.87 18.74
CA ALA A 64 -13.49 -6.77 19.77
C ALA A 64 -12.63 -6.67 21.04
N ASP A 65 -11.32 -6.49 20.90
CA ASP A 65 -10.40 -6.29 22.02
C ASP A 65 -10.45 -4.84 22.55
N GLY A 66 -10.70 -4.68 23.85
CA GLY A 66 -10.75 -3.36 24.52
C GLY A 66 -9.45 -2.56 24.47
N SER A 67 -8.30 -3.21 24.30
CA SER A 67 -6.99 -2.58 24.13
C SER A 67 -6.75 -2.03 22.71
N ARG A 68 -7.63 -2.37 21.75
CA ARG A 68 -7.59 -1.91 20.35
C ARG A 68 -6.20 -2.08 19.73
N PRO A 69 -5.65 -3.32 19.69
CA PRO A 69 -4.36 -3.56 19.09
C PRO A 69 -4.38 -3.24 17.59
N ARG A 70 -3.27 -2.70 17.08
CA ARG A 70 -3.08 -2.35 15.66
C ARG A 70 -2.11 -3.32 15.02
N GLN A 71 -2.47 -3.85 13.87
CA GLN A 71 -1.65 -4.79 13.10
C GLN A 71 -1.41 -4.24 11.71
N ALA A 72 -0.15 -4.16 11.30
CA ALA A 72 0.23 -3.66 9.98
C ALA A 72 -0.19 -4.65 8.89
N ARG A 73 -0.99 -4.19 7.93
CA ARG A 73 -1.29 -4.95 6.70
C ARG A 73 -0.11 -4.93 5.74
N LEU A 74 -0.15 -5.76 4.70
CA LEU A 74 0.84 -5.79 3.62
C LEU A 74 1.00 -4.39 3.00
N SER A 75 -0.10 -3.70 2.72
CA SER A 75 -0.11 -2.33 2.20
C SER A 75 0.64 -1.33 3.08
N ALA A 76 0.60 -1.47 4.42
CA ALA A 76 1.37 -0.63 5.33
C ALA A 76 2.87 -0.83 5.16
N ARG A 77 3.31 -2.09 5.06
CA ARG A 77 4.72 -2.45 4.88
C ARG A 77 5.21 -1.99 3.50
N TRP A 78 4.41 -2.23 2.46
CA TRP A 78 4.68 -1.77 1.11
C TRP A 78 4.79 -0.24 1.04
N TYR A 79 3.81 0.48 1.60
CA TYR A 79 3.78 1.95 1.58
C TYR A 79 4.97 2.53 2.35
N SER A 80 5.35 1.94 3.49
CA SER A 80 6.57 2.34 4.20
C SER A 80 7.82 2.09 3.35
N GLY A 81 7.90 0.99 2.61
CA GLY A 81 9.03 0.69 1.72
C GLY A 81 9.11 1.65 0.53
N PHE A 82 7.96 1.98 -0.06
CA PHE A 82 7.83 2.97 -1.12
C PHE A 82 8.34 4.35 -0.64
N LEU A 83 7.86 4.85 0.51
CA LEU A 83 8.27 6.15 1.05
C LEU A 83 9.77 6.21 1.41
N LYS A 84 10.33 5.11 1.94
CA LYS A 84 11.74 5.01 2.31
C LYS A 84 12.69 4.89 1.12
N HIS A 85 12.19 5.00 -0.11
CA HIS A 85 12.98 4.87 -1.34
C HIS A 85 13.67 3.51 -1.46
N ASN A 86 12.90 2.43 -1.50
CA ASN A 86 13.36 1.26 -2.25
C ASN A 86 13.33 1.63 -3.72
N ARG A 87 14.50 1.93 -4.29
CA ARG A 87 14.70 2.04 -5.74
C ARG A 87 14.28 0.71 -6.37
N THR A 88 13.01 0.57 -6.76
CA THR A 88 12.52 -0.55 -7.58
C THR A 88 13.26 -0.60 -8.93
N THR A 89 13.92 0.50 -9.31
CA THR A 89 14.91 0.56 -10.38
C THR A 89 16.08 -0.42 -10.19
N ALA A 90 16.49 -0.76 -8.96
CA ALA A 90 17.57 -1.72 -8.75
C ALA A 90 17.19 -3.15 -9.15
N LEU A 91 15.93 -3.57 -8.99
CA LEU A 91 15.49 -4.93 -9.40
C LEU A 91 15.26 -5.05 -10.92
N LEU A 92 14.83 -3.96 -11.57
CA LEU A 92 14.67 -3.91 -13.03
C LEU A 92 16.02 -3.82 -13.76
N GLU A 93 16.99 -3.07 -13.22
CA GLU A 93 18.35 -2.99 -13.77
C GLU A 93 19.14 -4.30 -13.59
N THR A 94 18.90 -5.05 -12.51
CA THR A 94 19.58 -6.33 -12.27
C THR A 94 19.12 -7.40 -13.29
N ASN A 95 17.83 -7.43 -13.63
CA ASN A 95 17.30 -8.37 -14.63
C ASN A 95 17.67 -7.98 -16.08
N ALA A 96 17.79 -6.69 -16.39
CA ALA A 96 18.24 -6.23 -17.69
C ALA A 96 19.72 -6.59 -17.96
N ARG A 97 20.61 -6.48 -16.96
CA ARG A 97 22.05 -6.79 -17.10
C ARG A 97 22.33 -8.29 -17.23
N VAL A 98 21.57 -9.15 -16.54
CA VAL A 98 21.74 -10.61 -16.63
C VAL A 98 21.38 -11.12 -18.04
N THR A 99 20.38 -10.52 -18.70
CA THR A 99 19.92 -10.96 -20.02
C THR A 99 20.87 -10.58 -21.16
N THR A 100 21.73 -9.55 -20.98
CA THR A 100 22.69 -9.12 -22.02
C THR A 100 24.02 -9.89 -21.99
N THR A 101 24.27 -10.71 -20.98
CA THR A 101 25.58 -11.38 -20.80
C THR A 101 25.60 -12.84 -21.28
N VAL A 102 24.49 -13.35 -21.84
CA VAL A 102 24.35 -14.76 -22.28
C VAL A 102 24.25 -14.91 -23.81
N SER A 103 24.50 -13.84 -24.58
CA SER A 103 24.39 -13.85 -26.06
C SER A 103 25.67 -13.42 -26.79
N SER A 104 26.85 -13.74 -26.27
CA SER A 104 28.13 -13.58 -26.98
C SER A 104 28.96 -14.85 -26.94
#